data_AF-F4N7Y2-F1
#
_entry.id   AF-F4N7Y2-F1
#
_cell.length_a   1.000
_cell.length_b   1.000
_cell.length_c   1.000
_cell.angle_alpha   90.00
_cell.angle_beta   90.00
_cell.angle_gamma   90.00
#
_symmetry.space_group_name_H-M   'P 1'
#
loop_
_entity.id
_entity.type
_entity.pdbx_description
1 polymer ?
#
loop_
_entity_poly.entity_id
_entity_poly.type
_entity_poly.pdbx_seq_one_letter_code
_entity_poly.pdbx_strand_id
1 'polypeptide(L)'
;MSNNGLNLCNVLWYNQLGMHDVERVGGKNASLGEMITHLSELGVSVPNGFATTAQAFNDFLEQSGVNNRIYQLLDQTNVDDIAALAKAGAQIRQWVIETPFHPEFEQSIHDAYQQLADDPQTSFAVRSSATAEDMPDALLPGSRKPS
;
A
#
# COMPACT_ATOMS: atom_id res chain seq x y z
N MET A 1 26.84 -7.70 -17.75
CA MET A 1 25.88 -8.00 -16.68
C MET A 1 25.24 -6.68 -16.30
N SER A 2 24.12 -6.35 -16.94
CA SER A 2 23.45 -5.07 -16.74
C SER A 2 22.64 -5.14 -15.45
N ASN A 3 23.18 -4.60 -14.36
CA ASN A 3 22.39 -4.21 -13.20
C ASN A 3 21.49 -3.06 -13.63
N ASN A 4 20.35 -3.38 -14.24
CA ASN A 4 19.24 -2.45 -14.35
C ASN A 4 18.50 -2.47 -13.01
N GLY A 5 19.20 -2.04 -11.95
CA GLY A 5 18.62 -1.83 -10.64
C GLY A 5 17.72 -0.61 -10.74
N LEU A 6 16.47 -0.81 -11.19
CA LEU A 6 15.37 0.01 -10.72
C LEU A 6 15.54 0.03 -9.20
N ASN A 7 15.75 1.21 -8.61
CA ASN A 7 15.74 1.37 -7.17
C ASN A 7 14.32 1.03 -6.71
N LEU A 8 14.06 -0.26 -6.51
CA LEU A 8 12.81 -0.81 -6.03
C LEU A 8 12.75 -0.48 -4.54
N CYS A 9 12.37 0.76 -4.23
CA CYS A 9 12.00 1.14 -2.87
C CYS A 9 10.68 0.45 -2.54
N ASN A 10 10.77 -0.83 -2.16
CA ASN A 10 9.63 -1.65 -1.75
C ASN A 10 9.00 -1.13 -0.45
N VAL A 11 9.84 -0.56 0.41
CA VAL A 11 9.51 -0.09 1.74
C VAL A 11 10.14 1.29 1.96
N LEU A 12 9.40 2.18 2.62
CA LEU A 12 9.86 3.51 3.04
C LEU A 12 9.58 3.71 4.53
N TRP A 13 10.54 4.28 5.25
CA TRP A 13 10.42 4.55 6.68
C TRP A 13 9.64 5.84 6.93
N TYR A 14 8.84 5.91 8.00
CA TYR A 14 8.05 7.11 8.28
C TYR A 14 8.89 8.37 8.52
N ASN A 15 10.10 8.23 9.07
CA ASN A 15 11.04 9.34 9.23
C ASN A 15 11.65 9.86 7.91
N GLN A 16 11.33 9.23 6.78
CA GLN A 16 11.74 9.62 5.43
C GLN A 16 10.54 10.06 4.57
N LEU A 17 9.33 10.05 5.14
CA LEU A 17 8.09 10.34 4.42
C LEU A 17 7.57 11.73 4.76
N GLY A 18 7.00 12.40 3.76
CA GLY A 18 6.22 13.62 3.96
C GLY A 18 5.07 13.77 2.96
N MET A 19 4.41 14.93 2.97
CA MET A 19 3.27 15.24 2.07
C MET A 19 3.54 15.12 0.57
N HIS A 20 4.80 15.12 0.17
CA HIS A 20 5.18 14.93 -1.23
C HIS A 20 5.16 13.44 -1.66
N ASP A 21 5.05 12.50 -0.73
CA ASP A 21 5.07 11.05 -0.99
C ASP A 21 3.67 10.42 -1.10
N VAL A 22 2.60 11.22 -1.17
CA VAL A 22 1.21 10.75 -1.24
C VAL A 22 1.02 9.75 -2.38
N GLU A 23 1.60 9.99 -3.55
CA GLU A 23 1.51 9.07 -4.70
C GLU A 23 2.25 7.75 -4.48
N ARG A 24 3.26 7.75 -3.60
CA ARG A 24 4.13 6.60 -3.34
C ARG A 24 3.60 5.71 -2.22
N VAL A 25 2.98 6.29 -1.18
CA VAL A 25 2.57 5.54 0.03
C VAL A 25 1.13 5.80 0.48
N GLY A 26 0.39 6.67 -0.22
CA GLY A 26 -0.94 7.13 0.15
C GLY A 26 -0.90 8.24 1.22
N GLY A 27 -1.96 9.04 1.31
CA GLY A 27 -1.93 10.25 2.12
C GLY A 27 -1.98 9.98 3.63
N LYS A 28 -2.48 8.82 4.09
CA LYS A 28 -2.39 8.42 5.49
C LYS A 28 -0.95 8.21 5.94
N ASN A 29 -0.17 7.46 5.16
CA ASN A 29 1.25 7.21 5.47
C ASN A 29 2.09 8.48 5.32
N ALA A 30 1.82 9.29 4.30
CA ALA A 30 2.45 10.60 4.14
C ALA A 30 2.15 11.51 5.35
N SER A 31 0.90 11.56 5.82
CA SER A 31 0.49 12.37 6.97
C SER A 31 1.13 11.92 8.27
N LEU A 32 1.26 10.60 8.44
CA LEU A 32 1.92 10.03 9.59
C LEU A 32 3.43 10.34 9.59
N GLY A 33 4.09 10.25 8.42
CA GLY A 33 5.50 10.63 8.28
C GLY A 33 5.75 12.11 8.59
N GLU A 34 4.90 12.99 8.05
CA GLU A 34 4.94 14.43 8.32
C GLU A 34 4.79 14.72 9.83
N MET A 35 3.83 14.04 10.48
CA MET A 35 3.59 14.18 11.92
C MET A 35 4.77 13.67 12.75
N ILE A 36 5.34 12.51 12.41
CA ILE A 36 6.48 11.91 13.12
C ILE A 36 7.69 12.83 13.03
N THR A 37 7.97 13.39 11.86
CA THR A 37 9.09 14.31 11.65
C THR A 37 8.95 15.55 12.52
N HIS A 38 7.80 16.24 12.47
CA HIS A 38 7.54 17.44 13.27
C HIS A 38 7.51 17.16 14.79
N LEU A 39 6.91 16.05 15.23
CA LEU A 39 6.83 15.71 16.65
C LEU A 39 8.20 15.34 17.23
N SER A 40 9.05 14.69 16.44
CA SER A 40 10.42 14.36 16.84
C SER A 40 11.26 15.62 17.09
N GLU A 41 11.10 16.66 16.26
CA GLU A 41 11.76 17.97 16.47
C GLU A 41 11.30 18.65 17.77
N LEU A 42 10.06 18.38 18.21
CA LEU A 42 9.49 18.86 19.46
C LEU A 42 9.81 17.97 20.68
N GLY A 43 10.65 16.94 20.51
CA GLY A 43 11.07 16.03 21.57
C GLY A 43 10.05 14.95 21.94
N VAL A 44 9.01 14.76 21.13
CA VAL A 44 8.01 13.71 21.32
C VAL A 44 8.46 12.44 20.61
N SER A 45 8.66 11.36 21.36
CA SER A 45 9.03 10.06 20.78
C SER A 45 7.78 9.36 20.24
N VAL A 46 7.68 9.26 18.92
CA VAL A 46 6.67 8.44 18.23
C VAL A 46 7.33 7.14 17.77
N PRO A 47 6.72 5.96 18.04
CA PRO A 47 7.24 4.69 17.54
C PRO A 47 7.41 4.74 16.03
N ASN A 48 8.60 4.38 15.55
CA ASN A 48 8.87 4.36 14.11
C ASN A 48 8.09 3.22 13.45
N GLY A 49 8.07 3.23 12.12
CA GLY A 49 7.45 2.19 11.30
C GLY A 49 7.76 2.42 9.84
N PHE A 50 7.18 1.59 9.00
CA PHE A 50 7.40 1.65 7.56
C PHE A 50 6.10 1.47 6.78
N ALA A 51 6.11 1.98 5.56
CA ALA A 51 5.06 1.83 4.57
C ALA A 51 5.59 1.05 3.37
N THR A 52 4.79 0.11 2.86
CA THR A 52 5.03 -0.47 1.53
C THR A 52 4.62 0.54 0.46
N THR A 53 5.31 0.55 -0.67
CA THR A 53 5.04 1.51 -1.74
C THR A 53 3.98 1.04 -2.72
N ALA A 54 3.32 1.99 -3.38
CA ALA A 54 2.40 1.72 -4.49
C ALA A 54 3.11 1.01 -5.65
N GLN A 55 4.40 1.31 -5.88
CA GLN A 55 5.22 0.61 -6.86
C GLN A 55 5.33 -0.89 -6.51
N ALA A 56 5.63 -1.23 -5.25
CA ALA A 56 5.73 -2.63 -4.82
C ALA A 56 4.42 -3.40 -5.02
N PHE A 57 3.28 -2.74 -4.79
CA PHE A 57 1.96 -3.31 -5.06
C PHE A 57 1.72 -3.54 -6.56
N ASN A 58 2.07 -2.57 -7.41
CA ASN A 58 1.95 -2.71 -8.86
C ASN A 58 2.85 -3.82 -9.39
N ASP A 59 4.11 -3.87 -8.93
CA ASP A 59 5.08 -4.90 -9.31
C ASP A 59 4.57 -6.29 -8.91
N PHE A 60 4.01 -6.44 -7.70
CA PHE A 60 3.37 -7.67 -7.26
C PHE A 60 2.23 -8.10 -8.21
N LEU A 61 1.35 -7.19 -8.61
CA LEU A 61 0.24 -7.53 -9.52
C LEU A 61 0.72 -7.88 -10.93
N GLU A 62 1.69 -7.14 -11.45
CA GLU A 62 2.23 -7.33 -12.80
C GLU A 62 3.02 -8.64 -12.92
N GLN A 63 3.98 -8.86 -12.03
CA GLN A 63 4.88 -10.01 -12.08
C GLN A 63 4.17 -11.33 -11.76
N SER A 64 3.12 -11.30 -10.95
CA SER A 64 2.27 -12.49 -10.69
C SER A 64 1.30 -12.81 -11.83
N GLY A 65 1.13 -11.89 -12.79
CA GLY A 65 0.10 -11.98 -13.83
C GLY A 65 -1.34 -11.85 -13.31
N VAL A 66 -1.52 -11.56 -12.02
CA VAL A 66 -2.83 -11.30 -11.40
C VAL A 66 -3.47 -10.08 -12.05
N ASN A 67 -2.69 -9.06 -12.38
CA ASN A 67 -3.19 -7.84 -13.03
C ASN A 67 -3.97 -8.16 -14.32
N ASN A 68 -3.39 -9.00 -15.19
CA ASN A 68 -4.03 -9.42 -16.44
C ASN A 68 -5.33 -10.20 -16.19
N ARG A 69 -5.34 -11.07 -15.18
CA ARG A 69 -6.55 -11.85 -14.82
C ARG A 69 -7.65 -10.94 -14.28
N ILE A 70 -7.30 -9.93 -13.51
CA ILE A 70 -8.24 -8.92 -13.00
C ILE A 70 -8.88 -8.19 -14.18
N TYR A 71 -8.09 -7.65 -15.11
CA TYR A 71 -8.63 -6.94 -16.28
C TYR A 71 -9.54 -7.82 -17.13
N GLN A 72 -9.12 -9.05 -17.44
CA GLN A 72 -9.93 -9.99 -18.21
C GLN A 72 -11.28 -10.31 -17.56
N LEU A 73 -11.31 -10.43 -16.22
CA LEU A 73 -12.53 -10.67 -15.48
C LEU A 73 -13.43 -9.43 -15.49
N LEU A 74 -12.85 -8.24 -15.27
CA LEU A 74 -13.59 -6.99 -15.24
C LEU A 74 -14.18 -6.64 -16.62
N ASP A 75 -13.44 -6.89 -17.71
CA ASP A 75 -13.94 -6.70 -19.08
C ASP A 75 -15.19 -7.54 -19.40
N GLN A 76 -15.34 -8.68 -18.73
CA GLN A 76 -16.48 -9.59 -18.87
C GLN A 76 -17.58 -9.34 -17.84
N THR A 77 -17.30 -8.53 -16.82
CA THR A 77 -18.23 -8.28 -15.72
C THR A 77 -19.10 -7.08 -16.06
N ASN A 78 -20.42 -7.27 -16.05
CA ASN A 78 -21.35 -6.16 -16.15
C ASN A 78 -21.31 -5.33 -14.86
N VAL A 79 -20.82 -4.10 -14.93
CA VAL A 79 -20.67 -3.20 -13.77
C VAL A 79 -21.99 -2.71 -13.20
N ASP A 80 -23.08 -2.78 -13.98
CA ASP A 80 -24.43 -2.43 -13.52
C ASP A 80 -25.11 -3.57 -12.75
N ASP A 81 -24.54 -4.78 -12.80
CA ASP A 81 -25.01 -5.93 -12.02
C ASP A 81 -24.20 -6.04 -10.72
N ILE A 82 -24.82 -5.59 -9.62
CA ILE A 82 -24.23 -5.60 -8.28
C ILE A 82 -23.82 -7.02 -7.85
N ALA A 83 -24.59 -8.06 -8.22
CA ALA A 83 -24.28 -9.44 -7.85
C ALA A 83 -23.07 -9.96 -8.64
N ALA A 84 -22.98 -9.64 -9.93
CA ALA A 84 -21.82 -9.95 -10.75
C ALA A 84 -20.56 -9.23 -10.22
N LEU A 85 -20.69 -7.95 -9.87
CA LEU A 85 -19.60 -7.14 -9.32
C LEU A 85 -19.09 -7.70 -7.98
N ALA A 86 -20.00 -8.08 -7.08
CA ALA A 86 -19.65 -8.70 -5.81
C ALA A 86 -18.91 -10.03 -5.99
N LYS A 87 -19.38 -10.86 -6.94
CA LYS A 87 -18.71 -12.13 -7.28
C LYS A 87 -17.32 -11.91 -7.88
N ALA A 88 -17.19 -10.96 -8.80
CA ALA A 88 -15.90 -10.60 -9.39
C ALA A 88 -14.93 -10.07 -8.33
N GLY A 89 -15.40 -9.19 -7.43
CA GLY A 89 -14.58 -8.67 -6.32
C GLY A 89 -14.11 -9.75 -5.35
N ALA A 90 -14.98 -10.73 -5.02
CA ALA A 90 -14.59 -11.88 -4.21
C ALA A 90 -13.52 -12.74 -4.90
N GLN A 91 -13.67 -12.97 -6.20
CA GLN A 91 -12.70 -13.73 -7.00
C GLN A 91 -11.34 -13.03 -7.08
N ILE A 92 -11.33 -11.72 -7.32
CA ILE A 92 -10.11 -10.91 -7.37
C ILE A 92 -9.39 -10.94 -6.02
N ARG A 93 -10.14 -10.78 -4.92
CA ARG A 93 -9.58 -10.87 -3.56
C ARG A 93 -8.93 -12.23 -3.31
N GLN A 94 -9.57 -13.32 -3.76
CA GLN A 94 -9.01 -14.65 -3.61
C GLN A 94 -7.68 -14.80 -4.36
N TRP A 95 -7.60 -14.32 -5.60
CA TRP A 95 -6.35 -14.34 -6.36
C TRP A 95 -5.23 -13.58 -5.68
N VAL A 96 -5.52 -12.41 -5.12
CA VAL A 96 -4.51 -11.62 -4.38
C VAL A 96 -4.01 -12.37 -3.15
N ILE A 97 -4.90 -13.03 -2.40
CA ILE A 97 -4.53 -13.80 -1.20
C ILE A 97 -3.71 -15.05 -1.53
N GLU A 98 -4.04 -15.74 -2.62
CA GLU A 98 -3.36 -16.98 -3.03
C GLU A 98 -2.02 -16.73 -3.73
N THR A 99 -1.78 -15.49 -4.17
CA THR A 99 -0.55 -15.14 -4.88
C THR A 99 0.57 -14.89 -3.88
N PRO A 100 1.66 -15.67 -3.92
CA PRO A 100 2.79 -15.45 -3.04
C PRO A 100 3.51 -14.15 -3.38
N PHE A 101 4.13 -13.53 -2.39
CA PHE A 101 5.00 -12.38 -2.62
C PHE A 101 6.25 -12.80 -3.40
N HIS A 102 6.82 -11.84 -4.14
CA HIS A 102 8.12 -12.03 -4.76
C HIS A 102 9.21 -12.04 -3.69
N PRO A 103 10.26 -12.88 -3.84
CA PRO A 103 11.31 -13.02 -2.82
C PRO A 103 11.95 -11.69 -2.42
N GLU A 104 12.14 -10.77 -3.37
CA GLU A 104 12.72 -9.45 -3.09
C GLU A 104 11.81 -8.57 -2.21
N PHE A 105 10.50 -8.61 -2.45
CA PHE A 105 9.52 -7.87 -1.65
C PHE A 105 9.38 -8.46 -0.26
N GLU A 106 9.29 -9.79 -0.17
CA GLU A 106 9.24 -10.52 1.10
C GLU A 106 10.48 -10.24 1.95
N GLN A 107 11.67 -10.29 1.36
CA GLN A 107 12.92 -9.97 2.05
C GLN A 107 12.93 -8.51 2.54
N SER A 108 12.47 -7.57 1.72
CA SER A 108 12.39 -6.15 2.10
C SER A 108 11.50 -5.92 3.34
N ILE A 109 10.35 -6.60 3.40
CA ILE A 109 9.45 -6.55 4.57
C ILE A 109 10.10 -7.20 5.78
N HIS A 110 10.74 -8.35 5.60
CA HIS A 110 11.40 -9.07 6.68
C HIS A 110 12.55 -8.26 7.29
N ASP A 111 13.39 -7.63 6.47
CA ASP A 111 14.50 -6.78 6.93
C ASP A 111 13.97 -5.56 7.70
N ALA A 112 12.92 -4.90 7.18
CA ALA A 112 12.28 -3.77 7.86
C ALA A 112 11.61 -4.19 9.18
N TYR A 113 10.97 -5.37 9.20
CA TYR A 113 10.40 -5.94 10.41
C TYR A 113 11.47 -6.25 11.46
N GLN A 114 12.57 -6.88 11.07
CA GLN A 114 13.68 -7.18 11.99
C GLN A 114 14.32 -5.92 12.57
N GLN A 115 14.43 -4.85 11.77
CA GLN A 115 14.93 -3.57 12.24
C GLN A 115 13.95 -2.87 13.21
N LEU A 116 12.66 -3.17 13.11
CA LEU A 116 11.63 -2.58 13.99
C LEU A 116 11.37 -3.42 15.26
N ALA A 117 11.58 -4.74 15.18
CA ALA A 117 11.37 -5.67 16.27
C ALA A 117 12.58 -5.71 17.22
N ASP A 118 12.72 -4.66 18.05
CA ASP A 118 13.72 -4.63 19.13
C ASP A 118 13.40 -5.64 20.25
N ASP A 119 12.12 -5.97 20.45
CA ASP A 119 11.63 -6.97 21.42
C ASP A 119 10.68 -7.97 20.74
N PRO A 120 10.87 -9.30 20.92
CA PRO A 120 9.94 -10.33 20.47
C PRO A 120 8.47 -10.16 20.92
N GLN A 121 8.21 -9.36 21.96
CA GLN A 121 6.86 -9.05 22.46
C GLN A 121 6.24 -7.80 21.81
N THR A 122 6.94 -7.15 20.87
CA THR A 122 6.43 -5.98 20.17
C THR A 122 5.23 -6.37 19.31
N SER A 123 4.13 -5.64 19.46
CA SER A 123 2.94 -5.80 18.63
C SER A 123 2.89 -4.72 17.55
N PHE A 124 2.44 -5.09 16.36
CA PHE A 124 2.41 -4.20 15.20
C PHE A 124 0.97 -4.00 14.70
N ALA A 125 0.69 -2.81 14.20
CA ALA A 125 -0.57 -2.50 13.53
C ALA A 125 -0.34 -2.40 12.02
N VAL A 126 -1.06 -3.20 11.25
CA VAL A 126 -1.07 -3.12 9.78
C VAL A 126 -2.30 -2.31 9.36
N ARG A 127 -2.09 -1.21 8.62
CA ARG A 127 -3.16 -0.30 8.18
C ARG A 127 -3.07 -0.05 6.69
N SER A 128 -4.22 0.07 6.05
CA SER A 128 -4.30 0.45 4.64
C SER A 128 -4.12 1.97 4.47
N SER A 129 -3.35 2.35 3.47
CA SER A 129 -3.17 3.73 3.01
C SER A 129 -3.29 3.73 1.49
N ALA A 130 -4.37 4.31 0.98
CA ALA A 130 -4.63 4.37 -0.46
C ALA A 130 -4.09 5.68 -1.03
N THR A 131 -3.62 5.64 -2.28
CA THR A 131 -3.17 6.83 -3.03
C THR A 131 -4.34 7.70 -3.51
N ALA A 132 -5.52 7.11 -3.69
CA ALA A 132 -6.68 7.76 -4.28
C ALA A 132 -7.55 8.56 -3.30
N GLU A 133 -7.49 8.34 -1.98
CA GLU A 133 -8.37 9.09 -1.05
C GLU A 133 -7.99 10.58 -0.94
N ASP A 134 -6.77 10.94 -1.37
CA ASP A 134 -6.18 12.27 -1.18
C ASP A 134 -5.78 12.96 -2.50
N MET A 135 -6.23 12.45 -3.65
CA MET A 135 -6.12 13.18 -4.92
C MET A 135 -7.10 14.36 -4.91
N PRO A 136 -6.71 15.59 -5.33
CA PRO A 136 -7.61 16.75 -5.34
C PRO A 136 -8.93 16.55 -6.10
N ASP A 137 -8.99 15.54 -6.98
CA ASP A 137 -10.16 15.19 -7.81
C ASP A 137 -10.79 13.83 -7.50
N ALA A 138 -10.33 13.11 -6.47
CA ALA A 138 -10.91 11.81 -6.13
C ALA A 138 -12.18 11.96 -5.28
N LEU A 139 -13.21 12.52 -5.90
CA LEU A 139 -14.58 12.44 -5.41
C LEU A 139 -15.05 10.99 -5.53
N LEU A 140 -14.91 10.23 -4.44
CA LEU A 140 -15.67 9.00 -4.24
C LEU A 140 -17.18 9.34 -4.36
N PRO A 141 -17.94 8.74 -5.30
CA PRO A 141 -19.38 8.93 -5.35
C PRO A 141 -20.00 8.18 -4.16
N GLY A 142 -20.20 8.87 -3.04
CA GLY A 142 -20.93 8.28 -1.91
C GLY A 142 -20.74 8.90 -0.52
N SER A 143 -19.77 9.80 -0.31
CA SER A 143 -19.49 10.27 1.05
C SER A 143 -20.24 11.57 1.40
N ARG A 144 -21.47 11.41 1.92
CA ARG A 144 -22.27 12.37 2.71
C ARG A 144 -22.88 13.58 1.99
N LYS A 145 -24.19 13.48 1.70
CA LYS A 145 -25.14 14.56 2.00
C LYS A 145 -25.50 14.45 3.49
N PRO A 146 -25.52 15.58 4.22
CA PRO A 146 -26.75 15.89 4.92
C PRO A 146 -27.13 17.38 4.83
N SER A 147 -28.44 17.55 4.58
CA SER A 147 -29.35 18.69 4.86
C SER A 147 -28.82 20.12 4.74
#